data_AF-A0A532TNI0-F1
#
_entry.id   AF-A0A532TNI0-F1
#
_cell.length_a   1.000
_cell.length_b   1.000
_cell.length_c   1.000
_cell.angle_alpha   90.00
_cell.angle_beta   90.00
_cell.angle_gamma   90.00
#
_symmetry.space_group_name_H-M   'P 1'
#
loop_
_entity.id
_entity.type
_entity.pdbx_description
1 polymer ?
#
loop_
_entity_poly.entity_id
_entity_poly.type
_entity_poly.pdbx_seq_one_letter_code
_entity_poly.pdbx_strand_id
1 'polypeptide(L)'
;MYFWFIIFILGMCVMVPLHFISVEHIKLQNKYGKDKGTKIGDALGMFSGWGFFIFWFGVWLSPQPHFTLPILENIVLDIPIINLSIPLMHFMISIPFILIGAWFGIGSVKETSLKVAETHRAEKVVSSGLYSVIRHPQYFGGILAHIGICFLLSSFYSLITTPIVILLNFLISWKEEKELIKEFGNEYEDYKKKVPMFLPKLRK
;
A
#
# COMPACT_ATOMS: atom_id res chain seq x y z
N MET A 1 6.94 -0.57 27.21
CA MET A 1 6.32 -1.82 26.71
C MET A 1 6.01 -1.82 25.20
N TYR A 2 6.42 -0.81 24.42
CA TYR A 2 6.13 -0.72 22.98
C TYR A 2 7.36 -0.37 22.13
N PHE A 3 8.54 -0.73 22.64
CA PHE A 3 9.83 -0.38 22.02
C PHE A 3 9.91 -0.83 20.56
N TRP A 4 9.51 -2.07 20.29
CA TRP A 4 9.49 -2.62 18.93
C TRP A 4 8.50 -1.89 18.02
N PHE A 5 7.30 -1.58 18.49
CA PHE A 5 6.32 -0.80 17.72
C PHE A 5 6.91 0.54 17.27
N ILE A 6 7.57 1.26 18.19
CA ILE A 6 8.21 2.54 17.90
C ILE A 6 9.34 2.38 16.88
N ILE A 7 10.19 1.35 17.02
CA ILE A 7 11.26 1.07 16.04
C ILE A 7 10.67 0.85 14.64
N PHE A 8 9.63 0.03 14.51
CA PHE A 8 9.04 -0.25 13.21
C PHE A 8 8.39 1.01 12.60
N ILE A 9 7.72 1.84 13.40
CA ILE A 9 7.20 3.15 12.94
C ILE A 9 8.34 4.09 12.51
N LEU A 10 9.44 4.17 13.26
CA LEU A 10 10.59 4.99 12.85
C LEU A 10 11.21 4.48 11.55
N GLY A 11 11.32 3.15 11.39
CA GLY A 11 11.74 2.52 10.14
C GLY A 11 10.84 2.89 8.96
N MET A 12 9.51 2.87 9.16
CA MET A 12 8.54 3.37 8.17
C MET A 12 8.82 4.82 7.80
N CYS A 13 9.03 5.69 8.78
CA CYS A 13 9.32 7.11 8.54
C CYS A 13 10.60 7.32 7.71
N VAL A 14 11.62 6.45 7.87
CA VAL A 14 12.84 6.49 7.06
C VAL A 14 12.60 6.01 5.63
N MET A 15 11.69 5.04 5.41
CA MET A 15 11.38 4.56 4.06
C MET A 15 10.62 5.59 3.22
N VAL A 16 9.77 6.42 3.84
CA VAL A 16 8.99 7.48 3.15
C VAL A 16 9.86 8.34 2.23
N PRO A 17 10.87 9.10 2.70
CA PRO A 17 11.66 9.94 1.82
C PRO A 17 12.40 9.16 0.73
N LEU A 18 12.86 7.94 1.02
CA LEU A 18 13.53 7.09 0.03
C LEU A 18 12.59 6.70 -1.11
N HIS A 19 11.34 6.39 -0.78
CA HIS A 19 10.31 6.06 -1.75
C HIS A 19 9.87 7.27 -2.58
N PHE A 20 9.77 8.45 -1.95
CA PHE A 20 9.51 9.69 -2.68
C PHE A 20 10.63 10.03 -3.66
N ILE A 21 11.88 9.68 -3.35
CA ILE A 21 13.00 9.84 -4.28
C ILE A 21 12.95 8.78 -5.38
N SER A 22 12.56 7.54 -5.09
CA SER A 22 12.52 6.48 -6.09
C SER A 22 11.52 6.75 -7.22
N VAL A 23 10.42 7.44 -6.93
CA VAL A 23 9.44 7.82 -7.96
C VAL A 23 9.91 8.99 -8.85
N GLU A 24 10.91 9.78 -8.44
CA GLU A 24 11.44 10.92 -9.20
C GLU A 24 12.40 10.50 -10.33
N HIS A 25 11.99 9.56 -11.20
CA HIS A 25 12.83 8.95 -12.24
C HIS A 25 13.54 9.97 -13.13
N ILE A 26 12.81 11.00 -13.59
CA ILE A 26 13.35 12.04 -14.48
C ILE A 26 14.45 12.85 -13.78
N LYS A 27 14.25 13.17 -12.50
CA LYS A 27 15.23 13.95 -11.72
C LYS A 27 16.50 13.12 -11.47
N LEU A 28 16.36 11.83 -11.20
CA LEU A 28 17.49 10.92 -11.05
C LEU A 28 18.27 10.76 -12.35
N GLN A 29 17.58 10.61 -13.49
CA GLN A 29 18.19 10.56 -14.82
C GLN A 29 18.91 11.86 -15.18
N ASN A 30 18.32 13.01 -14.88
CA ASN A 30 18.96 14.32 -15.12
C ASN A 30 20.21 14.52 -14.25
N LYS A 31 20.20 14.02 -13.00
CA LYS A 31 21.32 14.21 -12.07
C LYS A 31 22.49 13.24 -12.31
N TYR A 32 22.21 11.99 -12.66
CA TYR A 32 23.22 10.93 -12.73
C TYR A 32 23.43 10.35 -14.13
N GLY A 33 22.70 10.85 -15.13
CA GLY A 33 22.64 10.28 -16.48
C GLY A 33 21.56 9.19 -16.60
N LYS A 34 21.05 8.97 -17.82
CA LYS A 34 19.89 8.10 -18.08
C LYS A 34 20.04 6.69 -17.50
N ASP A 35 21.13 6.00 -17.83
CA ASP A 35 21.34 4.61 -17.41
C ASP A 35 21.57 4.48 -15.90
N LYS A 36 22.46 5.32 -15.35
CA LYS A 36 22.79 5.27 -13.92
C LYS A 36 21.64 5.77 -13.04
N GLY A 37 20.95 6.83 -13.46
CA GLY A 37 19.76 7.36 -12.79
C GLY A 37 18.62 6.34 -12.74
N THR A 38 18.38 5.61 -13.85
CA THR A 38 17.38 4.53 -13.88
C THR A 38 17.73 3.40 -12.92
N LYS A 39 18.98 2.94 -12.91
CA LYS A 39 19.42 1.88 -11.98
C LYS A 39 19.29 2.31 -10.51
N ILE A 40 19.61 3.57 -10.20
CA ILE A 40 19.45 4.13 -8.85
C ILE A 40 17.97 4.19 -8.46
N GLY A 41 17.10 4.67 -9.36
CA GLY A 41 15.66 4.73 -9.13
C GLY A 41 15.05 3.35 -8.88
N ASP A 42 15.35 2.39 -9.77
CA ASP A 42 14.88 1.01 -9.65
C ASP A 42 15.37 0.37 -8.33
N ALA A 43 16.64 0.59 -7.93
CA ALA A 43 17.18 0.09 -6.66
C ALA A 43 16.52 0.73 -5.43
N LEU A 44 16.29 2.05 -5.46
CA LEU A 44 15.61 2.76 -4.38
C LEU A 44 14.14 2.34 -4.27
N GLY A 45 13.47 2.10 -5.40
CA GLY A 45 12.10 1.61 -5.45
C GLY A 45 11.99 0.25 -4.77
N MET A 46 12.81 -0.71 -5.19
CA MET A 46 12.86 -2.04 -4.58
C MET A 46 13.19 -1.97 -3.09
N PHE A 47 14.23 -1.23 -2.71
CA PHE A 47 14.65 -1.12 -1.31
C PHE A 47 13.57 -0.49 -0.43
N SER A 48 12.98 0.63 -0.86
CA SER A 48 11.95 1.32 -0.09
C SER A 48 10.63 0.56 -0.05
N GLY A 49 10.22 -0.09 -1.14
CA GLY A 49 9.00 -0.90 -1.20
C GLY A 49 9.07 -2.14 -0.30
N TRP A 50 10.14 -2.92 -0.39
CA TRP A 50 10.36 -4.06 0.51
C TRP A 50 10.59 -3.62 1.96
N GLY A 51 11.31 -2.51 2.16
CA GLY A 51 11.48 -1.89 3.47
C GLY A 51 10.13 -1.54 4.09
N PHE A 52 9.26 -0.87 3.34
CA PHE A 52 7.89 -0.59 3.78
C PHE A 52 7.16 -1.86 4.18
N PHE A 53 7.17 -2.90 3.35
CA PHE A 53 6.50 -4.15 3.67
C PHE A 53 7.01 -4.79 4.99
N ILE A 54 8.33 -4.83 5.18
CA ILE A 54 8.96 -5.40 6.39
C ILE A 54 8.60 -4.60 7.63
N PHE A 55 8.76 -3.27 7.59
CA PHE A 55 8.45 -2.42 8.74
C PHE A 55 6.95 -2.45 9.04
N TRP A 56 6.10 -2.53 8.02
CA TRP A 56 4.65 -2.63 8.20
C TRP A 56 4.21 -3.93 8.85
N PHE A 57 4.79 -5.05 8.43
CA PHE A 57 4.58 -6.34 9.08
C PHE A 57 5.03 -6.30 10.55
N GLY A 58 6.16 -5.64 10.82
CA GLY A 58 6.64 -5.38 12.17
C GLY A 58 5.66 -4.55 13.01
N VAL A 59 5.04 -3.51 12.44
CA VAL A 59 4.00 -2.72 13.12
C VAL A 59 2.82 -3.60 13.51
N TRP A 60 2.34 -4.47 12.64
CA TRP A 60 1.21 -5.37 12.92
C TRP A 60 1.51 -6.36 14.05
N LEU A 61 2.69 -6.99 14.03
CA LEU A 61 3.06 -8.04 14.98
C LEU A 61 3.66 -7.52 16.28
N SER A 62 4.13 -6.28 16.30
CA SER A 62 4.75 -5.73 17.50
C SER A 62 3.76 -5.69 18.67
N PRO A 63 4.24 -5.91 19.91
CA PRO A 63 3.37 -5.84 21.09
C PRO A 63 2.65 -4.50 21.13
N GLN A 64 1.33 -4.54 21.20
CA GLN A 64 0.45 -3.38 21.25
C GLN A 64 -0.88 -3.77 21.92
N PRO A 65 -1.69 -2.79 22.37
CA PRO A 65 -3.00 -3.09 22.92
C PRO A 65 -3.89 -3.80 21.89
N HIS A 66 -4.70 -4.73 22.38
CA HIS A 66 -5.72 -5.37 21.56
C HIS A 66 -7.06 -4.68 21.81
N PHE A 67 -7.81 -4.42 20.75
CA PHE A 67 -9.20 -3.97 20.88
C PHE A 67 -10.16 -5.15 20.74
N THR A 68 -11.38 -4.99 21.23
CA THR A 68 -12.46 -5.95 21.01
C THR A 68 -13.73 -5.16 20.66
N LEU A 69 -14.53 -5.69 19.74
CA LEU A 69 -15.87 -5.19 19.50
C LEU A 69 -16.83 -5.79 20.55
N PRO A 70 -17.79 -5.01 21.08
CA PRO A 70 -18.71 -5.48 22.13
C PRO A 70 -19.79 -6.46 21.61
N ILE A 71 -19.63 -6.98 20.39
CA ILE A 71 -20.60 -7.85 19.71
C ILE A 71 -19.96 -9.22 19.56
N LEU A 72 -20.63 -10.27 20.05
CA LEU A 72 -20.13 -11.66 20.05
C LEU A 72 -18.71 -11.81 20.64
N GLU A 73 -18.37 -10.99 21.63
CA GLU A 73 -17.03 -10.99 22.26
C GLU A 73 -16.66 -12.34 22.91
N ASN A 74 -17.65 -13.11 23.32
CA ASN A 74 -17.46 -14.43 23.95
C ASN A 74 -17.16 -15.55 22.96
N ILE A 75 -17.28 -15.31 21.65
CA ILE A 75 -17.02 -16.32 20.63
C ILE A 75 -15.66 -16.04 20.00
N VAL A 76 -14.71 -16.92 20.28
CA VAL A 76 -13.32 -16.81 19.83
C VAL A 76 -12.98 -18.00 18.95
N LEU A 77 -12.28 -17.72 17.86
CA LEU A 77 -11.65 -18.71 17.01
C LEU A 77 -10.21 -18.92 17.49
N ASP A 78 -9.95 -20.08 18.07
CA ASP A 78 -8.61 -20.47 18.52
C ASP A 78 -7.86 -21.21 17.41
N ILE A 79 -6.65 -20.73 17.12
CA ILE A 79 -5.73 -21.34 16.17
C ILE A 79 -4.52 -21.85 16.97
N PRO A 80 -4.58 -23.08 17.52
CA PRO A 80 -3.62 -23.56 18.52
C PRO A 80 -2.21 -23.70 17.97
N ILE A 81 -2.07 -23.94 16.66
CA ILE A 81 -0.77 -24.12 15.99
C ILE A 81 0.13 -22.88 16.12
N ILE A 82 -0.47 -21.69 16.14
CA ILE A 82 0.24 -20.40 16.23
C ILE A 82 -0.10 -19.63 17.51
N ASN A 83 -0.79 -20.28 18.46
CA ASN A 83 -1.26 -19.68 19.71
C ASN A 83 -1.98 -18.34 19.50
N LEU A 84 -2.87 -18.28 18.51
CA LEU A 84 -3.61 -17.08 18.13
C LEU A 84 -5.10 -17.28 18.42
N SER A 85 -5.68 -16.34 19.16
CA SER A 85 -7.10 -16.32 19.51
C SER A 85 -7.74 -15.07 18.89
N ILE A 86 -8.74 -15.26 18.02
CA ILE A 86 -9.33 -14.17 17.23
C ILE A 86 -10.84 -14.09 17.55
N PRO A 87 -11.38 -12.93 17.97
CA PRO A 87 -12.82 -12.76 18.12
C PRO A 87 -13.55 -13.04 16.80
N LEU A 88 -14.66 -13.79 16.83
CA LEU A 88 -15.37 -14.20 15.61
C LEU A 88 -15.77 -13.00 14.73
N MET A 89 -16.23 -11.90 15.34
CA MET A 89 -16.57 -10.67 14.60
C MET A 89 -15.37 -10.06 13.88
N HIS A 90 -14.20 -10.08 14.51
CA HIS A 90 -12.98 -9.56 13.91
C HIS A 90 -12.58 -10.40 12.70
N PHE A 91 -12.69 -11.73 12.82
CA PHE A 91 -12.48 -12.63 11.69
C PHE A 91 -13.47 -12.36 10.54
N MET A 92 -14.76 -12.23 10.84
CA MET A 92 -15.80 -11.94 9.83
C MET A 92 -15.59 -10.60 9.12
N ILE A 93 -15.11 -9.57 9.82
CA ILE A 93 -14.77 -8.28 9.21
C ILE A 93 -13.46 -8.39 8.41
N SER A 94 -12.45 -9.06 8.96
CA SER A 94 -11.13 -9.18 8.35
C SER A 94 -11.18 -9.84 6.97
N ILE A 95 -11.88 -10.98 6.84
CA ILE A 95 -11.83 -11.81 5.63
C ILE A 95 -12.24 -11.05 4.36
N PRO A 96 -13.38 -10.35 4.28
CA PRO A 96 -13.74 -9.55 3.11
C PRO A 96 -12.69 -8.50 2.76
N PHE A 97 -12.15 -7.78 3.75
CA PHE A 97 -11.14 -6.76 3.51
C PHE A 97 -9.85 -7.33 2.94
N ILE A 98 -9.37 -8.47 3.48
CA ILE A 98 -8.17 -9.14 2.97
C ILE A 98 -8.41 -9.69 1.57
N LEU A 99 -9.55 -10.34 1.32
CA LEU A 99 -9.84 -10.93 0.00
C LEU A 99 -9.98 -9.86 -1.08
N ILE A 100 -10.71 -8.78 -0.81
CA ILE A 100 -10.85 -7.66 -1.75
C ILE A 100 -9.50 -6.96 -1.92
N GLY A 101 -8.75 -6.73 -0.83
CA GLY A 101 -7.42 -6.14 -0.89
C GLY A 101 -6.45 -6.96 -1.75
N ALA A 102 -6.43 -8.27 -1.55
CA ALA A 102 -5.61 -9.21 -2.34
C ALA A 102 -6.05 -9.25 -3.81
N TRP A 103 -7.35 -9.20 -4.10
CA TRP A 103 -7.86 -9.12 -5.46
C TRP A 103 -7.34 -7.87 -6.19
N PHE A 104 -7.43 -6.71 -5.54
CA PHE A 104 -6.91 -5.46 -6.12
C PHE A 104 -5.38 -5.50 -6.28
N GLY A 105 -4.64 -5.96 -5.26
CA GLY A 105 -3.18 -6.05 -5.29
C GLY A 105 -2.68 -7.00 -6.37
N ILE A 106 -3.14 -8.25 -6.37
CA ILE A 106 -2.69 -9.27 -7.33
C ILE A 106 -3.18 -8.94 -8.75
N GLY A 107 -4.44 -8.50 -8.90
CA GLY A 107 -5.00 -8.17 -10.20
C GLY A 107 -4.25 -7.03 -10.89
N SER A 108 -3.89 -5.99 -10.14
CA SER A 108 -3.20 -4.83 -10.70
C SER A 108 -1.73 -5.10 -11.03
N VAL A 109 -1.05 -5.98 -10.29
CA VAL A 109 0.28 -6.49 -10.65
C VAL A 109 0.22 -7.30 -11.96
N LYS A 110 -0.83 -8.11 -12.15
CA LYS A 110 -1.04 -8.85 -13.42
C LYS A 110 -1.26 -7.93 -14.62
N GLU A 111 -1.92 -6.79 -14.42
CA GLU A 111 -2.19 -5.81 -15.48
C GLU A 111 -0.98 -4.94 -15.85
N THR A 112 -0.03 -4.76 -14.92
CA THR A 112 1.20 -3.98 -15.12
C THR A 112 2.41 -4.90 -15.30
N SER A 113 3.05 -5.27 -14.20
CA SER A 113 4.01 -6.37 -14.04
C SER A 113 4.57 -6.31 -12.61
N LEU A 114 5.24 -7.39 -12.17
CA LEU A 114 5.97 -7.37 -10.90
C LEU A 114 7.06 -6.29 -10.88
N LYS A 115 7.80 -6.13 -11.98
CA LYS A 115 8.84 -5.11 -12.12
C LYS A 115 8.28 -3.70 -11.91
N VAL A 116 7.16 -3.36 -12.54
CA VAL A 116 6.52 -2.04 -12.38
C VAL A 116 6.07 -1.82 -10.94
N ALA A 117 5.52 -2.87 -10.29
CA ALA A 117 5.08 -2.79 -8.90
C ALA A 117 6.24 -2.60 -7.91
N GLU A 118 7.42 -3.17 -8.19
CA GLU A 118 8.60 -3.06 -7.32
C GLU A 118 9.42 -1.79 -7.56
N THR A 119 9.48 -1.29 -8.79
CA THR A 119 10.29 -0.12 -9.14
C THR A 119 9.50 1.17 -9.20
N HIS A 120 8.17 1.11 -9.18
CA HIS A 120 7.27 2.25 -9.39
C HIS A 120 7.55 2.99 -10.70
N ARG A 121 8.02 2.26 -11.72
CA ARG A 121 8.37 2.81 -13.03
C ARG A 121 7.50 2.16 -14.10
N ALA A 122 6.46 2.87 -14.51
CA ALA A 122 5.61 2.44 -15.61
C ALA A 122 6.35 2.55 -16.95
N GLU A 123 6.16 1.57 -17.83
CA GLU A 123 6.70 1.62 -19.19
C GLU A 123 5.73 2.25 -20.20
N LYS A 124 4.44 2.30 -19.83
CA LYS A 124 3.33 2.89 -20.61
C LYS A 124 2.16 3.20 -19.67
N VAL A 125 1.21 4.00 -20.15
CA VAL A 125 -0.07 4.20 -19.44
C VAL A 125 -0.92 2.93 -19.54
N VAL A 126 -1.24 2.33 -18.40
CA VAL A 126 -2.17 1.19 -18.31
C VAL A 126 -3.52 1.71 -17.84
N SER A 127 -4.56 1.51 -18.65
CA SER A 127 -5.92 2.03 -18.40
C SER A 127 -7.03 1.00 -18.62
N SER A 128 -6.68 -0.29 -18.69
CA SER A 128 -7.62 -1.41 -18.79
C SER A 128 -7.85 -2.07 -17.43
N GLY A 129 -8.81 -3.00 -17.34
CA GLY A 129 -9.00 -3.81 -16.12
C GLY A 129 -9.28 -2.99 -14.86
N LEU A 130 -8.59 -3.28 -13.76
CA LEU A 130 -8.67 -2.53 -12.51
C LEU A 130 -8.23 -1.07 -12.67
N TYR A 131 -7.24 -0.80 -13.54
CA TYR A 131 -6.83 0.57 -13.87
C TYR A 131 -7.89 1.34 -14.66
N SER A 132 -8.90 0.68 -15.25
CA SER A 132 -10.05 1.39 -15.84
C SER A 132 -11.04 1.92 -14.79
N VAL A 133 -10.97 1.42 -13.55
CA VAL A 133 -11.90 1.75 -12.46
C VAL A 133 -11.31 2.77 -11.50
N ILE A 134 -10.06 2.57 -11.08
CA ILE A 134 -9.29 3.45 -10.20
C ILE A 134 -7.84 3.50 -10.66
N ARG A 135 -7.16 4.64 -10.52
CA ARG A 135 -5.79 4.81 -11.01
C ARG A 135 -4.72 4.12 -10.16
N HIS A 136 -5.03 3.89 -8.88
CA HIS A 136 -4.09 3.35 -7.89
C HIS A 136 -4.62 2.08 -7.19
N PRO A 137 -4.95 1.02 -7.94
CA PRO A 137 -5.55 -0.20 -7.39
C PRO A 137 -4.62 -0.95 -6.42
N GLN A 138 -3.30 -0.91 -6.63
CA GLN A 138 -2.33 -1.55 -5.72
C GLN A 138 -2.38 -0.93 -4.31
N TYR A 139 -2.25 0.39 -4.22
CA TYR A 139 -2.32 1.13 -2.96
C TYR A 139 -3.70 0.99 -2.31
N PHE A 140 -4.79 1.01 -3.10
CA PHE A 140 -6.14 0.74 -2.59
C PHE A 140 -6.25 -0.66 -1.98
N GLY A 141 -5.75 -1.68 -2.67
CA GLY A 141 -5.72 -3.06 -2.19
C GLY A 141 -4.90 -3.21 -0.91
N GLY A 142 -3.75 -2.53 -0.83
CA GLY A 142 -2.89 -2.50 0.35
C GLY A 142 -3.58 -1.87 1.57
N ILE A 143 -4.33 -0.77 1.38
CA ILE A 143 -5.13 -0.15 2.45
C ILE A 143 -6.21 -1.10 2.96
N LEU A 144 -6.94 -1.78 2.06
CA LEU A 144 -7.96 -2.74 2.46
C LEU A 144 -7.37 -3.93 3.21
N ALA A 145 -6.27 -4.50 2.71
CA ALA A 145 -5.56 -5.58 3.38
C ALA A 145 -5.05 -5.15 4.77
N HIS A 146 -4.52 -3.93 4.90
CA HIS A 146 -4.10 -3.35 6.18
C HIS A 146 -5.26 -3.29 7.19
N ILE A 147 -6.42 -2.79 6.78
CA ILE A 147 -7.60 -2.75 7.65
C ILE A 147 -7.99 -4.16 8.07
N GLY A 148 -8.06 -5.10 7.12
CA GLY A 148 -8.39 -6.49 7.41
C GLY A 148 -7.44 -7.12 8.44
N ILE A 149 -6.13 -6.93 8.27
CA ILE A 149 -5.10 -7.44 9.19
C ILE A 149 -5.19 -6.79 10.57
N CYS A 150 -5.52 -5.49 10.65
CA CYS A 150 -5.74 -4.83 11.95
C CYS A 150 -6.89 -5.47 12.72
N PHE A 151 -7.97 -5.87 12.05
CA PHE A 151 -9.06 -6.64 12.67
C PHE A 151 -8.61 -8.06 13.01
N LEU A 152 -7.95 -8.76 12.08
CA LEU A 152 -7.50 -10.13 12.28
C LEU A 152 -6.63 -10.29 13.54
N LEU A 153 -5.71 -9.36 13.75
CA LEU A 153 -4.79 -9.34 14.88
C LEU A 153 -5.31 -8.52 16.05
N SER A 154 -6.48 -7.89 15.93
CA SER A 154 -7.04 -6.97 16.92
C SER A 154 -6.09 -5.84 17.33
N SER A 155 -5.17 -5.44 16.44
CA SER A 155 -4.06 -4.51 16.72
C SER A 155 -4.55 -3.05 16.82
N PHE A 156 -4.73 -2.54 18.03
CA PHE A 156 -5.34 -1.22 18.27
C PHE A 156 -4.51 -0.06 17.73
N TYR A 157 -3.19 -0.06 17.97
CA TYR A 157 -2.33 1.02 17.47
C TYR A 157 -2.18 0.94 15.94
N SER A 158 -2.07 -0.24 15.35
CA SER A 158 -2.11 -0.38 13.89
C SER A 158 -3.42 0.18 13.31
N LEU A 159 -4.55 -0.12 13.92
CA LEU A 159 -5.85 0.38 13.46
C LEU A 159 -5.92 1.92 13.52
N ILE A 160 -5.53 2.54 14.64
CA ILE A 160 -5.59 4.01 14.77
C ILE A 160 -4.60 4.73 13.85
N THR A 161 -3.52 4.08 13.43
CA THR A 161 -2.58 4.66 12.43
C THR A 161 -3.13 4.64 11.00
N THR A 162 -4.22 3.92 10.71
CA THR A 162 -4.80 3.79 9.36
C THR A 162 -4.99 5.11 8.60
N PRO A 163 -5.48 6.22 9.21
CA PRO A 163 -5.58 7.50 8.49
C PRO A 163 -4.23 8.02 7.98
N ILE A 164 -3.13 7.79 8.72
CA ILE A 164 -1.78 8.16 8.30
C ILE A 164 -1.36 7.33 7.09
N VAL A 165 -1.69 6.02 7.08
CA VAL A 165 -1.43 5.12 5.94
C VAL A 165 -2.11 5.61 4.68
N ILE A 166 -3.40 5.95 4.80
CA ILE A 166 -4.20 6.48 3.70
C ILE A 166 -3.58 7.78 3.18
N LEU A 167 -3.20 8.68 4.09
CA LEU A 167 -2.55 9.94 3.72
C LEU A 167 -1.21 9.72 3.01
N LEU A 168 -0.36 8.84 3.51
CA LEU A 168 0.94 8.54 2.90
C LEU A 168 0.77 7.94 1.50
N ASN A 169 -0.13 6.96 1.34
CA ASN A 169 -0.43 6.38 0.03
C ASN A 169 -0.97 7.45 -0.93
N PHE A 170 -1.86 8.33 -0.46
CA PHE A 170 -2.35 9.44 -1.27
C PHE A 170 -1.24 10.38 -1.73
N LEU A 171 -0.32 10.76 -0.83
CA LEU A 171 0.80 11.64 -1.17
C LEU A 171 1.79 10.99 -2.15
N ILE A 172 2.07 9.70 -1.98
CA ILE A 172 2.90 8.91 -2.89
C ILE A 172 2.23 8.83 -4.27
N SER A 173 0.96 8.43 -4.33
CA SER A 173 0.19 8.38 -5.57
C SER A 173 0.15 9.73 -6.28
N TRP A 174 -0.05 10.83 -5.55
CA TRP A 174 -0.04 12.17 -6.12
C TRP A 174 1.33 12.54 -6.69
N LYS A 175 2.41 12.16 -6.02
CA LYS A 175 3.77 12.37 -6.50
C LYS A 175 4.06 11.55 -7.75
N GLU A 176 3.65 10.29 -7.76
CA GLU A 176 3.77 9.37 -8.89
C GLU A 176 3.00 9.92 -10.11
N GLU A 177 1.76 10.37 -9.93
CA GLU A 177 0.97 11.00 -11.01
C GLU A 177 1.68 12.21 -11.63
N LYS A 178 2.39 13.01 -10.84
CA LYS A 178 3.15 14.15 -11.37
C LYS A 178 4.31 13.73 -12.25
N GLU A 179 4.98 12.63 -11.92
CA GLU A 179 6.07 12.10 -12.74
C GLU A 179 5.52 11.41 -13.99
N LEU A 180 4.40 10.68 -13.88
CA LEU A 180 3.70 10.09 -15.02
C LEU A 180 3.21 11.15 -16.03
N ILE A 181 2.73 12.32 -15.56
CA ILE A 181 2.38 13.44 -16.46
C ILE A 181 3.61 13.98 -17.18
N LYS A 182 4.77 14.04 -16.53
CA LYS A 182 6.01 14.48 -17.19
C LYS A 182 6.51 13.47 -18.23
N GLU A 183 6.31 12.18 -17.97
CA GLU A 183 6.79 11.09 -18.84
C GLU A 183 5.86 10.83 -20.02
N PHE A 184 4.54 10.81 -19.79
CA PHE A 184 3.53 10.43 -20.79
C PHE A 184 2.65 11.60 -21.27
N GLY A 185 2.79 12.79 -20.68
CA GLY A 185 2.13 14.01 -21.13
C GLY A 185 0.59 13.89 -21.18
N ASN A 186 0.03 14.29 -22.32
CA ASN A 186 -1.42 14.35 -22.54
C ASN A 186 -2.11 12.98 -22.41
N GLU A 187 -1.41 11.88 -22.70
CA GLU A 187 -1.97 10.54 -22.58
C GLU A 187 -2.40 10.26 -21.14
N TYR A 188 -1.55 10.59 -20.17
CA TYR A 188 -1.86 10.40 -18.75
C TYR A 188 -2.88 11.42 -18.24
N GLU A 189 -2.82 12.67 -18.70
CA GLU A 189 -3.82 13.70 -18.36
C GLU A 189 -5.24 13.30 -18.79
N ASP A 190 -5.39 12.74 -19.99
CA ASP A 190 -6.69 12.29 -20.50
C ASP A 190 -7.21 11.06 -19.76
N TYR A 191 -6.31 10.16 -19.37
CA TYR A 191 -6.64 9.05 -18.47
C TYR A 191 -7.10 9.56 -17.09
N LYS A 192 -6.38 10.52 -16.51
CA LYS A 192 -6.65 11.12 -15.20
C LYS A 192 -8.03 11.80 -15.12
N LYS A 193 -8.49 12.42 -16.20
CA LYS A 193 -9.84 13.02 -16.28
C LYS A 193 -10.95 11.97 -16.19
N LYS A 194 -10.72 10.79 -16.78
CA LYS A 194 -11.73 9.73 -16.92
C LYS A 194 -11.85 8.89 -15.65
N VAL A 195 -10.72 8.41 -15.13
CA VAL A 195 -10.66 7.42 -14.04
C VAL A 195 -10.27 8.11 -12.74
N PRO A 196 -10.99 7.94 -11.61
CA PRO A 196 -10.64 8.54 -10.30
C PRO A 196 -9.40 7.91 -9.65
N MET A 197 -8.82 8.56 -8.64
CA MET A 197 -7.60 8.08 -7.98
C MET A 197 -7.83 6.76 -7.20
N PHE A 198 -8.80 6.76 -6.28
CA PHE A 198 -9.03 5.66 -5.32
C PHE A 198 -10.48 5.22 -5.19
N LEU A 199 -11.45 6.14 -5.24
CA LEU A 199 -12.86 5.81 -5.06
C LEU A 199 -13.52 5.68 -6.44
N PRO A 200 -14.10 4.53 -6.80
CA PRO A 200 -14.80 4.36 -8.06
C PRO A 200 -15.90 5.40 -8.21
N LYS A 201 -16.06 5.96 -9.41
CA LYS A 201 -17.23 6.80 -9.70
C LYS A 201 -18.46 5.90 -9.67
N LEU A 202 -19.39 6.16 -8.75
CA LEU A 202 -20.75 5.62 -8.88
C LEU A 202 -21.30 6.15 -10.20
N ARG A 203 -21.52 5.25 -11.17
CA ARG A 203 -22.11 5.63 -12.47
C ARG A 203 -23.47 6.30 -12.18
N LYS A 204 -23.69 7.49 -12.73
CA LYS A 204 -25.05 8.00 -12.92
C LYS A 204 -25.75 7.20 -14.01
#